data_AF-A0A935FPL7-F1
#
_entry.id   AF-A0A935FPL7-F1
#
_cell.length_a   1.000
_cell.length_b   1.000
_cell.length_c   1.000
_cell.angle_alpha   90.00
_cell.angle_beta   90.00
_cell.angle_gamma   90.00
#
_symmetry.space_group_name_H-M   'P 1'
#
loop_
_entity.id
_entity.type
_entity.pdbx_description
1 polymer ?
#
loop_
_entity_poly.entity_id
_entity_poly.type
_entity_poly.pdbx_seq_one_letter_code
_entity_poly.pdbx_strand_id
1 'polypeptide(L)'
;MAESEIAYNAPNGETLFENTMRDLITPSAGQAFSITTGQTNSYSQNYNVASIINQNHADLIVFVQRTSTKEVLAVERIKVK
;
A
#
# COMPACT_ATOMS: atom_id res chain seq x y z
N MET A 1 -2.68 -0.18 0.32
CA MET A 1 -2.99 -1.38 1.13
C MET A 1 -2.91 -2.60 0.24
N ALA A 2 -2.31 -3.67 0.75
CA ALA A 2 -2.32 -4.99 0.13
C ALA A 2 -2.91 -6.02 1.08
N GLU A 3 -3.47 -7.10 0.54
CA GLU A 3 -3.97 -8.24 1.30
C GLU A 3 -3.42 -9.54 0.73
N SER A 4 -3.12 -10.46 1.64
CA SER A 4 -2.52 -11.76 1.39
C SER A 4 -3.48 -12.89 1.76
N GLU A 5 -3.15 -14.12 1.33
CA GLU A 5 -3.95 -15.33 1.55
C GLU A 5 -5.42 -15.23 1.10
N ILE A 6 -5.66 -14.56 -0.04
CA ILE A 6 -7.02 -14.45 -0.59
C ILE A 6 -7.34 -15.74 -1.36
N ALA A 7 -8.27 -16.53 -0.84
CA ALA A 7 -8.79 -17.70 -1.55
C ALA A 7 -9.76 -17.29 -2.66
N TYR A 8 -9.42 -17.54 -3.92
CA TYR A 8 -10.26 -17.24 -5.07
C TYR A 8 -9.96 -18.20 -6.23
N ASN A 9 -10.97 -18.83 -6.83
CA ASN A 9 -10.76 -19.74 -7.97
C ASN A 9 -10.71 -18.95 -9.29
N ALA A 10 -9.51 -18.61 -9.74
CA ALA A 10 -9.33 -17.88 -10.99
C ALA A 10 -9.37 -18.80 -12.22
N PRO A 11 -9.75 -18.28 -13.41
CA PRO A 11 -9.83 -19.07 -14.65
C PRO A 11 -8.50 -19.70 -15.10
N ASN A 12 -7.38 -19.20 -14.60
CA ASN A 12 -6.04 -19.72 -14.87
C ASN A 12 -5.63 -20.88 -13.94
N GLY A 13 -6.49 -21.29 -13.00
CA GLY A 13 -6.23 -22.38 -12.06
C GLY A 13 -5.56 -21.96 -10.75
N GLU A 14 -5.22 -20.67 -10.58
CA GLU A 14 -4.70 -20.16 -9.31
C GLU A 14 -5.82 -20.02 -8.28
N THR A 15 -5.54 -20.43 -7.05
CA THR A 15 -6.54 -20.48 -5.95
C THR A 15 -6.19 -19.62 -4.75
N LEU A 16 -4.94 -19.16 -4.65
CA LEU A 16 -4.43 -18.37 -3.53
C LEU A 16 -3.68 -17.15 -4.05
N PHE A 17 -4.10 -15.96 -3.61
CA PHE A 17 -3.51 -14.70 -4.06
C PHE A 17 -2.83 -13.97 -2.90
N GLU A 18 -1.59 -13.55 -3.16
CA GLU A 18 -0.71 -12.89 -2.20
C GLU A 18 -0.43 -11.45 -2.61
N ASN A 19 -0.22 -10.56 -1.63
CA ASN A 19 0.13 -9.15 -1.84
C ASN A 19 -0.78 -8.44 -2.86
N THR A 20 -2.06 -8.78 -2.88
CA THR A 20 -3.04 -8.20 -3.82
C THR A 20 -3.35 -6.78 -3.39
N MET A 21 -3.15 -5.81 -4.29
CA MET A 21 -3.48 -4.41 -4.02
C MET A 21 -5.00 -4.26 -3.81
N ARG A 22 -5.41 -3.70 -2.68
CA ARG A 22 -6.82 -3.49 -2.32
C ARG A 22 -7.24 -2.03 -2.41
N ASP A 23 -6.34 -1.13 -2.02
CA ASP A 23 -6.64 0.30 -1.97
C ASP A 23 -5.37 1.14 -2.12
N LEU A 24 -5.51 2.32 -2.72
CA LEU A 24 -4.50 3.36 -2.76
C LEU A 24 -5.01 4.52 -1.89
N ILE A 25 -4.48 4.61 -0.68
CA ILE A 25 -4.95 5.55 0.36
C ILE A 25 -4.72 7.02 -0.05
N THR A 26 -3.70 7.26 -0.87
CA THR A 26 -3.40 8.57 -1.47
C THR A 26 -4.12 8.72 -2.82
N PRO A 27 -4.08 9.89 -3.47
CA PRO A 27 -4.49 9.98 -4.88
C PRO A 27 -3.66 9.03 -5.75
N SER A 28 -4.18 8.62 -6.91
CA SER A 28 -3.51 7.67 -7.82
C SER A 28 -2.08 8.07 -8.25
N ALA A 29 -1.76 9.37 -8.18
CA ALA A 29 -0.42 9.90 -8.45
C ALA A 29 0.48 10.01 -7.20
N GLY A 30 0.01 9.54 -6.04
CA GLY A 30 0.60 9.76 -4.72
C GLY A 30 0.24 11.12 -4.13
N GLN A 31 0.74 11.37 -2.91
CA GLN A 31 0.70 12.69 -2.29
C GLN A 31 2.04 13.37 -2.48
N ALA A 32 2.05 14.51 -3.17
CA ALA A 32 3.27 15.27 -3.38
C ALA A 32 3.79 15.84 -2.06
N PHE A 33 5.12 15.79 -1.89
CA PHE A 33 5.80 16.50 -0.82
C PHE A 33 7.17 17.00 -1.25
N SER A 34 7.71 17.94 -0.48
CA SER A 34 9.08 18.41 -0.60
C SER A 34 9.78 18.21 0.75
N ILE A 35 11.02 17.77 0.70
CA ILE A 35 11.86 17.52 1.87
C ILE A 35 13.26 18.02 1.56
N THR A 36 13.92 18.61 2.56
CA THR A 36 15.33 18.98 2.49
C THR A 36 16.15 18.09 3.41
N THR A 37 17.47 18.04 3.19
CA THR A 37 18.37 17.23 4.00
C THR A 37 18.28 17.62 5.47
N GLY A 38 18.06 16.62 6.34
CA GLY A 38 17.92 16.83 7.79
C GLY A 38 16.51 17.25 8.25
N GLN A 39 15.56 17.40 7.33
CA GLN A 39 14.16 17.65 7.67
C GLN A 39 13.41 16.33 7.88
N THR A 40 12.48 16.32 8.84
CA THR A 40 11.48 15.26 9.01
C THR A 40 10.11 15.84 8.71
N ASN A 41 9.37 15.21 7.81
CA ASN A 41 7.96 15.54 7.55
C ASN A 41 7.06 14.47 8.15
N SER A 42 5.96 14.89 8.78
CA SER A 42 4.94 13.99 9.30
C SER A 42 3.66 14.16 8.50
N TYR A 43 3.06 13.03 8.10
CA TYR A 43 1.79 12.99 7.38
C TYR A 43 0.82 12.08 8.14
N SER A 44 -0.43 12.52 8.24
CA SER A 44 -1.52 11.71 8.79
C SER A 44 -2.55 11.49 7.70
N GLN A 45 -2.94 10.23 7.49
CA GLN A 45 -3.96 9.83 6.55
C GLN A 45 -4.96 8.92 7.25
N ASN A 46 -6.22 9.34 7.25
CA ASN A 46 -7.32 8.50 7.70
C ASN A 46 -7.72 7.57 6.56
N TYR A 47 -7.97 6.31 6.88
CA TYR A 47 -8.43 5.31 5.93
C TYR A 47 -9.47 4.41 6.59
N ASN A 48 -10.29 3.78 5.77
CA ASN A 48 -11.26 2.78 6.20
C ASN A 48 -10.91 1.44 5.56
N VAL A 49 -11.06 0.36 6.31
CA VAL A 49 -10.89 -0.99 5.76
C VAL A 49 -12.27 -1.57 5.48
N ALA A 50 -12.53 -1.90 4.22
CA ALA A 50 -13.78 -2.55 3.84
C ALA A 50 -13.93 -3.88 4.59
N SER A 51 -15.14 -4.22 5.05
CA SER A 51 -15.40 -5.41 5.86
C SER A 51 -15.06 -6.74 5.15
N ILE A 52 -14.97 -6.72 3.82
CA ILE A 52 -14.57 -7.86 3.00
C ILE A 52 -13.05 -8.14 3.00
N ILE A 53 -12.24 -7.24 3.54
CA ILE A 53 -10.78 -7.39 3.65
C ILE A 53 -10.47 -8.06 4.99
N ASN A 54 -9.71 -9.16 4.97
CA ASN A 54 -9.20 -9.79 6.18
C ASN A 54 -8.03 -8.96 6.73
N GLN A 55 -8.31 -8.16 7.75
CA GLN A 55 -7.33 -7.27 8.38
C GLN A 55 -6.11 -7.99 8.96
N ASN A 56 -6.24 -9.26 9.37
CA ASN A 56 -5.10 -10.02 9.90
C ASN A 56 -4.06 -10.32 8.79
N HIS A 57 -4.50 -10.35 7.53
CA HIS A 57 -3.66 -10.63 6.37
C HIS A 57 -3.44 -9.37 5.51
N ALA A 58 -3.77 -8.20 6.05
CA ALA A 58 -3.62 -6.93 5.37
C ALA A 58 -2.39 -6.16 5.86
N ASP A 59 -1.76 -5.46 4.92
CA ASP A 59 -0.58 -4.63 5.16
C ASP A 59 -0.74 -3.26 4.50
N LEU A 60 -0.31 -2.22 5.22
CA LEU A 60 -0.06 -0.91 4.66
C LEU A 60 1.35 -0.90 4.06
N ILE A 61 1.43 -0.58 2.78
CA ILE A 61 2.70 -0.40 2.08
C ILE A 61 2.83 1.10 1.82
N VAL A 62 3.85 1.70 2.44
CA VAL A 62 4.17 3.11 2.27
C VAL A 62 5.48 3.19 1.50
N PHE A 63 5.53 4.01 0.46
CA PHE A 63 6.74 4.17 -0.32
C PHE A 63 6.93 5.62 -0.76
N VAL A 64 8.20 5.98 -0.93
CA VAL A 64 8.60 7.28 -1.47
C VAL A 64 9.05 7.07 -2.90
N GLN A 65 8.51 7.86 -3.82
CA GLN A 65 8.80 7.75 -5.25
C GLN A 65 9.23 9.10 -5.82
N ARG A 66 10.26 9.10 -6.68
CA ARG A 66 10.60 10.29 -7.47
C ARG A 66 9.52 10.53 -8.54
N THR A 67 8.97 11.73 -8.58
CA THR A 67 7.85 12.07 -9.47
C THR A 67 8.18 11.95 -10.96
N SER A 68 9.43 12.26 -11.35
CA SER A 68 9.90 12.26 -12.75
C SER A 68 10.28 10.88 -13.28
N THR A 69 11.10 10.13 -12.55
CA THR A 69 11.62 8.83 -13.00
C THR A 69 10.77 7.65 -12.55
N LYS A 70 9.82 7.88 -11.64
CA LYS A 70 9.03 6.83 -10.97
C LYS A 70 9.87 5.83 -10.16
N GLU A 71 11.12 6.17 -9.89
CA GLU A 71 12.01 5.40 -9.03
C GLU A 71 11.48 5.39 -7.59
N VAL A 72 11.38 4.20 -7.01
CA VAL A 72 11.03 4.02 -5.59
C VAL A 72 12.31 4.09 -4.77
N LEU A 73 12.37 5.04 -3.84
CA LEU A 73 13.57 5.35 -3.06
C LEU A 73 13.59 4.67 -1.69
N ALA A 74 12.40 4.45 -1.12
CA ALA A 74 12.23 3.80 0.17
C ALA A 74 10.85 3.14 0.22
N VAL A 75 10.75 2.05 0.97
CA VAL A 75 9.51 1.30 1.19
C VAL A 75 9.47 0.88 2.66
N GLU A 76 8.28 0.96 3.25
CA GLU A 76 7.96 0.42 4.56
C GLU A 76 6.68 -0.40 4.47
N ARG A 77 6.63 -1.52 5.19
CA ARG A 77 5.44 -2.39 5.28
C ARG A 77 5.01 -2.50 6.74
N ILE A 78 3.74 -2.19 7.00
CA ILE A 78 3.18 -2.11 8.34
C ILE A 78 1.95 -3.03 8.39
N LYS A 79 1.91 -3.94 9.36
CA LYS A 79 0.72 -4.78 9.59
C LYS A 79 -0.46 -3.92 10.05
N VAL A 80 -1.63 -4.16 9.45
CA VAL A 80 -2.86 -3.44 9.83
C VAL A 80 -3.33 -3.86 11.22
N LYS A 81 -3.20 -5.15 11.55
CA LYS A 81 -3.61 -5.74 12.83
C LYS A 81 -2.62 -6.80 13.29
#